data_AF-A0A534YVU8-F1
#
_entry.id   AF-A0A534YVU8-F1
#
_cell.length_a   1.000
_cell.length_b   1.000
_cell.length_c   1.000
_cell.angle_alpha   90.00
_cell.angle_beta   90.00
_cell.angle_gamma   90.00
#
_symmetry.space_group_name_H-M   'P 1'
#
loop_
_entity.id
_entity.type
_entity.pdbx_description
1 polymer ?
#
loop_
_entity_poly.entity_id
_entity_poly.type
_entity_poly.pdbx_seq_one_letter_code
_entity_poly.pdbx_strand_id
1 'polypeptide(L)'
;MVFGKESYRDARTSSNRAASESSLRRRAPVPPSSRVVASRRMIDQVAAALTPDHPFVGAVRDQVRHVYGERLVSLALFGSVARRTARPGSDLDLFLVIEGLPHGRRARLETFDPVERSLATRMEALARAGVMVELSPVLRTPEDLRTPSPLLLDLTEDAVILQDEGGVLRAALEDLRQRLRRLGSRRIWVGTRWYWDLKPDYRRGEIIRL
;
A
#
# COMPACT_ATOMS: atom_id res chain seq x y z
N MET A 1 17.63 -3.44 -55.18
CA MET A 1 17.19 -4.25 -56.33
C MET A 1 18.33 -4.29 -57.33
N VAL A 2 19.24 -5.27 -57.25
CA VAL A 2 20.07 -5.75 -58.38
C VAL A 2 20.45 -7.19 -58.01
N PHE A 3 19.96 -8.14 -58.80
CA PHE A 3 20.34 -9.55 -58.78
C PHE A 3 21.54 -9.73 -59.72
N GLY A 4 22.53 -10.51 -59.31
CA GLY A 4 23.60 -11.03 -60.18
C GLY A 4 23.76 -12.53 -59.93
N LYS A 5 23.41 -13.34 -60.94
CA LYS A 5 23.70 -14.78 -61.05
C LYS A 5 24.77 -14.95 -62.13
N GLU A 6 25.75 -15.83 -61.89
CA GLU A 6 26.36 -16.75 -62.88
C GLU A 6 27.26 -17.75 -62.10
N SER A 7 26.99 -19.07 -62.11
CA SER A 7 27.41 -20.10 -63.11
C SER A 7 28.88 -20.51 -62.98
N TYR A 8 29.41 -21.73 -63.16
CA TYR A 8 28.99 -23.15 -63.26
C TYR A 8 30.32 -23.96 -63.52
N ARG A 9 30.33 -25.30 -63.31
CA ARG A 9 31.32 -26.38 -63.71
C ARG A 9 32.33 -26.88 -62.65
N ASP A 10 32.16 -28.12 -62.16
CA ASP A 10 32.69 -29.46 -62.60
C ASP A 10 34.03 -29.80 -61.89
N ALA A 11 34.43 -31.02 -61.52
CA ALA A 11 33.89 -32.38 -61.55
C ALA A 11 34.80 -33.30 -60.68
N ARG A 12 34.24 -34.40 -60.15
CA ARG A 12 34.84 -35.70 -59.73
C ARG A 12 36.02 -35.75 -58.72
N THR A 13 35.89 -36.56 -57.67
CA THR A 13 36.41 -37.97 -57.56
C THR A 13 36.52 -38.41 -56.08
N SER A 14 35.85 -39.53 -55.76
CA SER A 14 36.11 -40.62 -54.81
C SER A 14 36.98 -40.49 -53.54
N SER A 15 36.44 -41.13 -52.47
CA SER A 15 37.14 -42.03 -51.52
C SER A 15 37.51 -41.54 -50.10
N ASN A 16 36.59 -41.86 -49.16
CA ASN A 16 36.81 -42.74 -47.99
C ASN A 16 37.72 -42.29 -46.81
N ARG A 17 37.09 -41.92 -45.67
CA ARG A 17 37.24 -42.52 -44.31
C ARG A 17 36.94 -41.51 -43.17
N ALA A 18 35.98 -41.92 -42.34
CA ALA A 18 35.89 -41.77 -40.87
C ALA A 18 36.37 -40.47 -40.18
N ALA A 19 35.43 -39.75 -39.54
CA ALA A 19 35.48 -39.44 -38.11
C ALA A 19 34.13 -38.88 -37.62
N SER A 20 33.67 -39.46 -36.53
CA SER A 20 32.60 -39.06 -35.60
C SER A 20 32.37 -37.56 -35.41
N GLU A 21 31.10 -37.11 -35.48
CA GLU A 21 30.65 -35.91 -34.76
C GLU A 21 29.16 -36.01 -34.34
N SER A 22 29.00 -36.24 -33.03
CA SER A 22 28.08 -35.54 -32.13
C SER A 22 26.66 -35.20 -32.62
N SER A 23 25.73 -36.12 -32.38
CA SER A 23 24.30 -35.82 -32.29
C SER A 23 24.00 -34.96 -31.05
N LEU A 24 24.09 -33.64 -31.20
CA LEU A 24 23.58 -32.65 -30.23
C LEU A 24 22.06 -32.74 -30.16
N ARG A 25 21.56 -33.61 -29.27
CA ARG A 25 20.18 -33.57 -28.79
C ARG A 25 19.95 -32.22 -28.11
N ARG A 26 19.21 -31.32 -28.75
CA ARG A 26 18.64 -30.13 -28.07
C ARG A 26 17.77 -30.63 -26.92
N ARG A 27 18.28 -30.52 -25.68
CA ARG A 27 17.48 -30.74 -24.48
C ARG A 27 16.39 -29.68 -24.43
N ALA A 28 15.15 -30.10 -24.25
CA ALA A 28 14.06 -29.20 -23.91
C ALA A 28 14.41 -28.45 -22.60
N PRO A 29 14.02 -27.17 -22.47
CA PRO A 29 14.29 -26.40 -21.25
C PRO A 29 13.63 -27.11 -20.06
N VAL A 30 14.43 -27.34 -19.01
CA VAL A 30 13.93 -27.91 -17.75
C VAL A 30 12.96 -26.89 -17.14
N PRO A 31 11.69 -27.25 -16.88
CA PRO A 31 10.77 -26.33 -16.22
C PRO A 31 11.34 -25.98 -14.84
N PRO A 32 11.28 -24.70 -14.42
CA PRO A 32 11.82 -24.30 -13.13
C PRO A 32 11.15 -25.11 -12.01
N SER A 33 11.95 -25.55 -11.03
CA SER A 33 11.42 -26.33 -9.91
C SER A 33 10.37 -25.51 -9.15
N SER A 34 9.36 -26.19 -8.59
CA SER A 34 8.27 -25.56 -7.83
C SER A 34 8.76 -24.61 -6.73
N ARG A 35 9.94 -24.91 -6.15
CA ARG A 35 10.61 -24.10 -5.13
C ARG A 35 11.18 -22.79 -5.68
N VAL A 36 11.70 -22.78 -6.92
CA VAL A 36 12.20 -21.58 -7.61
C VAL A 36 11.05 -20.69 -8.09
N VAL A 37 9.94 -21.28 -8.53
CA VAL A 37 8.73 -20.52 -8.91
C VAL A 37 8.06 -19.90 -7.68
N ALA A 38 7.98 -20.63 -6.56
CA ALA A 38 7.44 -20.11 -5.31
C ALA A 38 8.29 -18.98 -4.71
N SER A 39 9.62 -19.14 -4.71
CA SER A 39 10.54 -18.09 -4.24
C SER A 39 10.53 -16.85 -5.14
N ARG A 40 10.38 -17.01 -6.46
CA ARG A 40 10.25 -15.87 -7.38
C ARG A 40 8.91 -15.15 -7.25
N ARG A 41 7.79 -15.88 -7.09
CA ARG A 41 6.49 -15.27 -6.77
C ARG A 41 6.49 -14.54 -5.42
N MET A 42 7.21 -15.08 -4.44
CA MET A 42 7.39 -14.43 -3.14
C MET A 42 8.22 -13.15 -3.28
N ILE A 43 9.29 -13.16 -4.09
CA ILE A 43 10.11 -11.98 -4.39
C ILE A 43 9.31 -10.92 -5.18
N ASP A 44 8.54 -11.33 -6.20
CA ASP A 44 7.73 -10.43 -7.01
C ASP A 44 6.56 -9.81 -6.21
N GLN A 45 5.99 -10.54 -5.23
CA GLN A 45 5.01 -10.00 -4.28
C GLN A 45 5.62 -9.01 -3.31
N VAL A 46 6.89 -9.18 -2.93
CA VAL A 46 7.57 -8.30 -1.98
C VAL A 46 8.14 -7.05 -2.68
N ALA A 47 8.38 -7.08 -3.99
CA ALA A 47 8.73 -5.89 -4.77
C ALA A 47 7.53 -4.98 -5.09
N ALA A 48 6.30 -5.44 -4.83
CA ALA A 48 5.10 -4.66 -5.03
C ALA A 48 4.90 -3.63 -3.90
N ALA A 49 4.44 -2.43 -4.25
CA ALA A 49 4.08 -1.43 -3.25
C ALA A 49 2.97 -1.96 -2.32
N LEU A 50 2.95 -1.48 -1.07
CA LEU A 50 1.96 -1.90 -0.08
C LEU A 50 0.53 -1.60 -0.54
N THR A 51 -0.35 -2.57 -0.39
CA THR A 51 -1.80 -2.44 -0.57
C THR A 51 -2.52 -2.75 0.74
N PRO A 52 -3.81 -2.39 0.89
CA PRO A 52 -4.54 -2.65 2.14
C PRO A 52 -4.62 -4.13 2.54
N ASP A 53 -4.56 -5.03 1.55
CA ASP A 53 -4.61 -6.47 1.69
C ASP A 53 -3.22 -7.12 1.86
N HIS A 54 -2.14 -6.34 1.84
CA HIS A 54 -0.78 -6.85 1.97
C HIS A 54 -0.57 -7.51 3.35
N PRO A 55 0.10 -8.68 3.45
CA PRO A 55 0.29 -9.40 4.72
C PRO A 55 0.94 -8.58 5.84
N PHE A 56 1.80 -7.61 5.50
CA PHE A 56 2.39 -6.69 6.46
C PHE A 56 1.34 -5.79 7.12
N VAL A 57 0.32 -5.33 6.39
CA VAL A 57 -0.81 -4.57 6.97
C VAL A 57 -1.58 -5.44 7.97
N GLY A 58 -1.79 -6.72 7.65
CA GLY A 58 -2.37 -7.68 8.59
C GLY A 58 -1.53 -7.82 9.87
N ALA A 59 -0.21 -7.94 9.75
CA ALA A 59 0.69 -7.99 10.90
C ALA A 59 0.66 -6.70 11.75
N VAL A 60 0.56 -5.53 11.10
CA VAL A 60 0.39 -4.24 11.79
C VAL A 60 -0.91 -4.21 12.58
N ARG A 61 -2.04 -4.60 11.95
CA ARG A 61 -3.35 -4.67 12.62
C ARG A 61 -3.29 -5.58 13.85
N ASP A 62 -2.74 -6.78 13.69
CA ASP A 62 -2.69 -7.78 14.76
C ASP A 62 -1.84 -7.27 15.94
N GLN A 63 -0.74 -6.58 15.65
CA GLN A 63 0.12 -6.04 16.69
C GLN A 63 -0.46 -4.80 17.38
N VAL A 64 -1.12 -3.92 16.63
CA VAL A 64 -1.89 -2.81 17.20
C VAL A 64 -2.96 -3.35 18.15
N ARG A 65 -3.69 -4.40 17.75
CA ARG A 65 -4.67 -5.07 18.61
C ARG A 65 -4.02 -5.69 19.85
N HIS A 66 -2.86 -6.30 19.71
CA HIS A 66 -2.13 -6.87 20.85
C HIS A 66 -1.70 -5.81 21.87
N VAL A 67 -1.14 -4.68 21.41
CA VAL A 67 -0.61 -3.61 22.29
C VAL A 67 -1.72 -2.84 22.99
N TYR A 68 -2.80 -2.50 22.29
CA TYR A 68 -3.87 -1.67 22.85
C TYR A 68 -5.02 -2.48 23.46
N GLY A 69 -5.16 -3.75 23.10
CA GLY A 69 -6.17 -4.65 23.65
C GLY A 69 -7.58 -4.09 23.50
N GLU A 70 -8.36 -4.17 24.57
CA GLU A 70 -9.74 -3.65 24.63
C GLU A 70 -9.84 -2.14 24.46
N ARG A 71 -8.75 -1.38 24.71
CA ARG A 71 -8.75 0.07 24.49
C ARG A 71 -8.75 0.44 23.01
N LEU A 72 -8.44 -0.49 22.10
CA LEU A 72 -8.48 -0.23 20.67
C LEU A 72 -9.93 -0.23 20.17
N VAL A 73 -10.46 0.97 19.90
CA VAL A 73 -11.82 1.15 19.41
C VAL A 73 -11.88 0.92 17.90
N SER A 74 -11.00 1.59 17.16
CA SER A 74 -10.97 1.50 15.70
C SER A 74 -9.55 1.63 15.16
N LEU A 75 -9.29 0.96 14.04
CA LEU A 75 -8.07 1.09 13.23
C LEU A 75 -8.46 1.19 11.76
N ALA A 76 -7.94 2.21 11.08
CA ALA A 76 -8.09 2.39 9.64
C ALA A 76 -6.76 2.76 8.98
N LEU A 77 -6.63 2.44 7.70
CA LEU A 77 -5.64 3.04 6.82
C LEU A 77 -6.19 4.32 6.21
N PHE A 78 -5.29 5.25 5.94
CA PHE A 78 -5.55 6.35 5.00
C PHE A 78 -4.37 6.51 4.05
N GLY A 79 -4.34 7.63 3.33
CA GLY A 79 -3.19 7.95 2.50
C GLY A 79 -3.01 7.02 1.30
N SER A 80 -1.75 6.86 0.88
CA SER A 80 -1.43 6.25 -0.41
C SER A 80 -1.74 4.74 -0.47
N VAL A 81 -1.54 4.03 0.65
CA VAL A 81 -1.85 2.60 0.76
C VAL A 81 -3.35 2.37 0.68
N ALA A 82 -4.15 3.15 1.43
CA ALA A 82 -5.61 3.06 1.38
C ALA A 82 -6.17 3.35 -0.01
N ARG A 83 -5.60 4.36 -0.71
CA ARG A 83 -5.94 4.70 -2.10
C ARG A 83 -5.40 3.73 -3.15
N ARG A 84 -4.58 2.73 -2.78
CA ARG A 84 -3.87 1.82 -3.71
C ARG A 84 -2.97 2.56 -4.72
N THR A 85 -2.41 3.70 -4.31
CA THR A 85 -1.46 4.50 -5.09
C THR A 85 -0.08 4.54 -4.43
N ALA A 86 0.18 3.64 -3.47
CA ALA A 86 1.46 3.55 -2.78
C ALA A 86 2.59 3.22 -3.75
N ARG A 87 3.78 3.69 -3.41
CA ARG A 87 5.05 3.37 -4.08
C ARG A 87 5.92 2.57 -3.09
N PRO A 88 7.01 1.93 -3.55
CA PRO A 88 7.88 1.16 -2.66
C PRO A 88 8.51 1.95 -1.50
N GLY A 89 8.53 3.28 -1.55
CA GLY A 89 8.98 4.15 -0.46
C GLY A 89 7.85 4.93 0.22
N SER A 90 6.61 4.46 0.11
CA SER A 90 5.46 5.11 0.75
C SER A 90 5.32 4.68 2.21
N ASP A 91 4.97 5.64 3.05
CA ASP A 91 4.62 5.40 4.45
C ASP A 91 3.32 4.60 4.56
N LEU A 92 3.17 3.90 5.69
CA LEU A 92 1.92 3.30 6.10
C LEU A 92 1.19 4.23 7.07
N ASP A 93 0.27 5.01 6.52
CA ASP A 93 -0.59 5.95 7.24
C ASP A 93 -1.69 5.21 8.02
N LEU A 94 -1.68 5.35 9.35
CA LEU A 94 -2.59 4.63 10.25
C LEU A 94 -3.42 5.63 11.07
N PHE A 95 -4.74 5.45 11.11
CA PHE A 95 -5.62 6.21 11.98
C PHE A 95 -6.18 5.29 13.06
N LEU A 96 -5.87 5.58 14.33
CA LEU A 96 -6.26 4.78 15.47
C LEU A 96 -7.16 5.59 16.41
N VAL A 97 -8.25 4.97 16.83
CA VAL A 97 -9.12 5.47 17.90
C VAL A 97 -8.89 4.57 19.11
N ILE A 98 -8.37 5.14 20.19
CA ILE A 98 -7.93 4.42 21.38
C ILE A 98 -8.46 5.11 22.64
N GLU A 99 -9.02 4.33 23.57
CA GLU A 99 -9.46 4.81 24.87
C GLU A 99 -8.29 5.08 25.82
N GLY A 100 -8.40 6.14 26.62
CA GLY A 100 -7.43 6.46 27.66
C GLY A 100 -6.04 6.79 27.12
N LEU A 101 -5.93 7.43 25.95
CA LEU A 101 -4.65 7.97 25.49
C LEU A 101 -4.19 9.12 26.40
N PRO A 102 -2.88 9.26 26.64
CA PRO A 102 -2.35 10.38 27.39
C PRO A 102 -2.59 11.71 26.67
N HIS A 103 -2.49 12.80 27.44
CA HIS A 103 -2.52 14.15 26.88
C HIS A 103 -1.21 14.48 26.18
N GLY A 104 -1.31 15.19 25.05
CA GLY A 104 -0.16 15.66 24.29
C GLY A 104 0.30 14.69 23.21
N ARG A 105 0.69 15.24 22.06
CA ARG A 105 1.05 14.46 20.86
C ARG A 105 2.23 13.51 21.12
N ARG A 106 3.26 13.97 21.81
CA ARG A 106 4.47 13.17 22.09
C ARG A 106 4.15 11.95 22.95
N ALA A 107 3.48 12.14 24.09
CA ALA A 107 3.13 11.04 24.98
C ALA A 107 2.25 9.99 24.29
N ARG A 108 1.36 10.42 23.37
CA ARG A 108 0.57 9.48 22.55
C ARG A 108 1.47 8.66 21.64
N LEU A 109 2.38 9.29 20.91
CA LEU A 109 3.31 8.59 20.01
C LEU A 109 4.19 7.59 20.77
N GLU A 110 4.67 7.94 21.97
CA GLU A 110 5.44 7.02 22.83
C GLU A 110 4.65 5.75 23.19
N THR A 111 3.31 5.80 23.21
CA THR A 111 2.49 4.58 23.39
C THR A 111 2.50 3.63 22.18
N PHE A 112 2.92 4.12 21.01
CA PHE A 112 2.98 3.36 19.76
C PHE A 112 4.34 2.69 19.54
N ASP A 113 5.40 3.15 20.23
CA ASP A 113 6.75 2.55 20.18
C ASP A 113 6.78 1.02 20.35
N PRO A 114 5.94 0.38 21.21
CA PRO A 114 5.91 -1.08 21.29
C PRO A 114 5.45 -1.76 19.99
N VAL A 115 4.53 -1.14 19.24
CA VAL A 115 4.07 -1.63 17.93
C VAL A 115 5.23 -1.56 16.95
N GLU A 116 5.87 -0.40 16.80
CA GLU A 116 7.01 -0.21 15.89
C GLU A 116 8.17 -1.17 16.18
N ARG A 117 8.61 -1.24 17.44
CA ARG A 117 9.73 -2.12 17.85
C ARG A 117 9.46 -3.58 17.52
N SER A 118 8.25 -4.06 17.74
CA SER A 118 7.89 -5.45 17.44
C SER A 118 7.83 -5.79 15.95
N LEU A 119 7.65 -4.77 15.10
CA LEU A 119 7.58 -4.90 13.65
C LEU A 119 8.91 -4.60 12.95
N ALA A 120 9.91 -4.09 13.68
CA ALA A 120 11.22 -3.68 13.15
C ALA A 120 11.85 -4.76 12.24
N THR A 121 11.94 -6.01 12.70
CA THR A 121 12.53 -7.10 11.89
C THR A 121 11.75 -7.37 10.59
N ARG A 122 10.42 -7.18 10.60
CA ARG A 122 9.59 -7.33 9.39
C ARG A 122 9.79 -6.15 8.45
N MET A 123 9.88 -4.93 8.97
CA MET A 123 10.18 -3.72 8.21
C MET A 123 11.57 -3.81 7.56
N GLU A 124 12.57 -4.30 8.28
CA GLU A 124 13.90 -4.57 7.72
C GLU A 124 13.87 -5.62 6.61
N ALA A 125 13.04 -6.65 6.74
CA ALA A 125 12.88 -7.65 5.70
C ALA A 125 12.24 -7.07 4.43
N LEU A 126 11.25 -6.18 4.57
CA LEU A 126 10.68 -5.42 3.46
C LEU A 126 11.72 -4.51 2.82
N ALA A 127 12.50 -3.80 3.63
CA ALA A 127 13.56 -2.91 3.16
C ALA A 127 14.60 -3.66 2.32
N ARG A 128 15.06 -4.84 2.77
CA ARG A 128 15.97 -5.71 2.01
C ARG A 128 15.40 -6.18 0.67
N ALA A 129 14.08 -6.17 0.53
CA ALA A 129 13.38 -6.54 -0.68
C ALA A 129 12.88 -5.33 -1.49
N GLY A 130 13.32 -4.12 -1.15
CA GLY A 130 13.08 -2.90 -1.92
C GLY A 130 11.83 -2.11 -1.51
N VAL A 131 11.15 -2.50 -0.42
CA VAL A 131 10.00 -1.76 0.12
C VAL A 131 10.41 -1.09 1.43
N MET A 132 10.63 0.22 1.36
CA MET A 132 10.89 1.08 2.50
C MET A 132 9.56 1.58 3.06
N VAL A 133 9.26 1.23 4.30
CA VAL A 133 8.02 1.64 4.98
C VAL A 133 8.35 2.22 6.35
N GLU A 134 7.73 3.37 6.64
CA GLU A 134 7.61 3.92 7.99
C GLU A 134 6.15 3.82 8.44
N LEU A 135 5.92 3.58 9.74
CA LEU A 135 4.59 3.62 10.30
C LEU A 135 4.26 5.05 10.70
N SER A 136 3.16 5.60 10.18
CA SER A 136 2.75 6.98 10.43
C SER A 136 1.41 7.00 11.19
N PRO A 137 1.42 6.83 12.53
CA PRO A 137 0.21 6.77 13.32
C PRO A 137 -0.37 8.17 13.63
N VAL A 138 -1.68 8.30 13.43
CA VAL A 138 -2.52 9.37 13.98
C VAL A 138 -3.38 8.77 15.08
N LEU A 139 -3.07 9.14 16.32
CA LEU A 139 -3.67 8.58 17.52
C LEU A 139 -4.71 9.54 18.11
N ARG A 140 -5.98 9.12 18.12
CA ARG A 140 -7.13 9.88 18.60
C ARG A 140 -7.86 9.10 19.69
N THR A 141 -8.56 9.81 20.57
CA THR A 141 -9.56 9.20 21.46
C THR A 141 -10.95 9.24 20.81
N PRO A 142 -11.97 8.56 21.36
CA PRO A 142 -13.35 8.76 20.91
C PRO A 142 -13.81 10.22 21.01
N GLU A 143 -13.41 10.94 22.05
CA GLU A 143 -13.76 12.35 22.27
C GLU A 143 -13.18 13.25 21.19
N ASP A 144 -11.97 12.94 20.74
CA ASP A 144 -11.26 13.64 19.69
C ASP A 144 -12.00 13.61 18.33
N LEU A 145 -12.91 12.66 18.12
CA LEU A 145 -13.72 12.57 16.89
C LEU A 145 -14.85 13.59 16.85
N ARG A 146 -15.22 14.19 17.99
CA ARG A 146 -16.29 15.20 18.07
C ARG A 146 -15.91 16.53 17.42
N THR A 147 -14.61 16.79 17.28
CA THR A 147 -14.10 17.98 16.60
C THR A 147 -13.48 17.55 15.27
N PRO A 148 -14.13 17.86 14.13
CA PRO A 148 -13.61 17.52 12.82
C PRO A 148 -12.22 18.13 12.60
N SER A 149 -11.27 17.30 12.18
CA SER A 149 -9.96 17.75 11.71
C SER A 149 -9.92 17.67 10.18
N PRO A 150 -9.03 18.42 9.49
CA PRO A 150 -8.88 18.29 8.04
C PRO A 150 -8.65 16.85 7.58
N LEU A 151 -7.92 16.05 8.37
CA LEU A 151 -7.70 14.63 8.08
C LEU A 151 -8.99 13.80 8.10
N LEU A 152 -9.96 14.13 8.97
CA LEU A 152 -11.25 13.44 8.99
C LEU A 152 -12.03 13.64 7.69
N LEU A 153 -11.84 14.76 7.00
CA LEU A 153 -12.42 14.96 5.66
C LEU A 153 -11.85 13.94 4.68
N ASP A 154 -10.54 13.75 4.63
CA ASP A 154 -9.94 12.77 3.71
C ASP A 154 -10.33 11.33 4.08
N LEU A 155 -10.48 11.04 5.37
CA LEU A 155 -10.97 9.76 5.86
C LEU A 155 -12.42 9.48 5.43
N THR A 156 -13.25 10.49 5.16
CA THR A 156 -14.60 10.23 4.63
C THR A 156 -14.57 9.59 3.25
N GLU A 157 -13.52 9.84 2.47
CA GLU A 157 -13.42 9.38 1.10
C GLU A 157 -12.53 8.14 0.96
N ASP A 158 -11.37 8.13 1.61
CA ASP A 158 -10.29 7.20 1.28
C ASP A 158 -10.05 6.14 2.38
N ALA A 159 -10.71 6.23 3.53
CA ALA A 159 -10.41 5.34 4.65
C ALA A 159 -10.68 3.86 4.32
N VAL A 160 -9.72 3.00 4.65
CA VAL A 160 -9.93 1.54 4.69
C VAL A 160 -9.94 1.10 6.13
N ILE A 161 -11.13 0.81 6.65
CA ILE A 161 -11.32 0.36 8.04
C ILE A 161 -10.83 -1.09 8.17
N LEU A 162 -9.85 -1.31 9.05
CA LEU A 162 -9.28 -2.63 9.35
C LEU A 162 -9.93 -3.28 10.59
N GLN A 163 -10.36 -2.46 11.55
CA GLN A 163 -11.10 -2.87 12.75
C GLN A 163 -12.00 -1.72 13.21
N ASP A 164 -13.26 -1.99 13.53
CA ASP A 164 -14.22 -1.04 14.10
C ASP A 164 -15.46 -1.79 14.62
N GLU A 165 -15.26 -2.72 15.56
CA GLU A 165 -16.31 -3.64 16.02
C GLU A 165 -17.54 -2.90 16.58
N GLY A 166 -17.32 -1.79 17.30
CA GLY A 166 -18.38 -0.92 17.82
C GLY A 166 -18.93 0.11 16.82
N GLY A 167 -18.39 0.18 15.59
CA GLY A 167 -18.83 1.11 14.56
C GLY A 167 -18.58 2.60 14.86
N VAL A 168 -17.71 2.92 15.83
CA VAL A 168 -17.49 4.29 16.32
C VAL A 168 -16.91 5.17 15.22
N LEU A 169 -15.85 4.71 14.56
CA LEU A 169 -15.24 5.48 13.48
C LEU A 169 -16.19 5.57 12.28
N ARG A 170 -16.86 4.47 11.91
CA ARG A 170 -17.84 4.46 10.82
C ARG A 170 -18.96 5.48 11.03
N ALA A 171 -19.52 5.54 12.24
CA ALA A 171 -20.57 6.49 12.59
C ALA A 171 -20.07 7.93 12.53
N ALA A 172 -18.89 8.22 13.08
CA ALA A 172 -18.30 9.56 13.03
C ALA A 172 -18.03 10.03 11.60
N LEU A 173 -17.49 9.16 10.74
CA LEU A 173 -17.25 9.48 9.33
C LEU A 173 -18.56 9.68 8.58
N GLU A 174 -19.60 8.90 8.86
CA GLU A 174 -20.89 9.05 8.17
C GLU A 174 -21.61 10.34 8.57
N ASP A 175 -21.60 10.70 9.84
CA ASP A 175 -22.13 11.98 10.29
C ASP A 175 -21.38 13.18 9.66
N LEU A 176 -20.06 13.10 9.54
CA LEU A 176 -19.28 14.10 8.81
C LEU A 176 -19.64 14.15 7.32
N ARG A 177 -19.80 12.99 6.66
CA ARG A 177 -20.27 12.94 5.26
C ARG A 177 -21.62 13.63 5.08
N GLN A 178 -22.56 13.43 6.00
CA GLN A 178 -23.87 14.09 5.97
C GLN A 178 -23.75 15.61 6.10
N ARG A 179 -22.89 16.09 7.00
CA ARG A 179 -22.60 17.52 7.18
C ARG A 179 -21.98 18.13 5.92
N LEU A 180 -20.99 17.47 5.32
CA LEU A 180 -20.38 17.88 4.05
C LEU A 180 -21.39 17.94 2.90
N ARG A 181 -22.25 16.91 2.77
CA ARG A 181 -23.32 16.90 1.76
C ARG A 181 -24.29 18.07 1.92
N ARG A 182 -24.70 18.40 3.15
CA ARG A 182 -25.60 19.54 3.42
C ARG A 182 -24.98 20.89 3.05
N LEU A 183 -23.66 21.02 3.19
CA LEU A 183 -22.92 22.23 2.80
C LEU A 183 -22.62 22.30 1.29
N GLY A 184 -22.93 21.24 0.53
CA GLY A 184 -22.49 21.12 -0.86
C GLY A 184 -20.97 21.00 -1.00
N SER A 185 -20.28 20.56 0.07
CA SER A 185 -18.83 20.45 0.07
C SER A 185 -18.35 19.50 -1.03
N ARG A 186 -17.20 19.83 -1.63
CA ARG A 186 -16.60 19.02 -2.70
C ARG A 186 -15.09 18.90 -2.52
N ARG A 187 -14.57 17.70 -2.76
CA ARG A 187 -13.12 17.45 -2.91
C ARG A 187 -12.73 17.68 -4.36
N ILE A 188 -11.87 18.67 -4.61
CA ILE A 188 -11.43 19.07 -5.95
C ILE A 188 -10.00 18.59 -6.18
N TRP A 189 -9.81 17.77 -7.22
CA TRP A 189 -8.51 17.24 -7.61
C TRP A 189 -7.78 18.19 -8.58
N VAL A 190 -6.48 18.35 -8.37
CA VAL A 190 -5.55 19.09 -9.22
C VAL A 190 -4.31 18.22 -9.42
N GLY A 191 -4.28 17.47 -10.53
CA GLY A 191 -3.27 16.44 -10.76
C GLY A 191 -3.34 15.34 -9.70
N THR A 192 -2.25 15.15 -8.95
CA THR A 192 -2.17 14.16 -7.85
C THR A 192 -2.50 14.75 -6.48
N ARG A 193 -2.85 16.03 -6.41
CA ARG A 193 -3.21 16.75 -5.16
C ARG A 193 -4.69 17.07 -5.16
N TRP A 194 -5.23 17.41 -4.00
CA TRP A 194 -6.61 17.87 -3.87
C TRP A 194 -6.73 18.94 -2.79
N TYR A 195 -7.86 19.65 -2.82
CA TYR A 195 -8.30 20.50 -1.73
C TYR A 195 -9.80 20.33 -1.52
N TRP A 196 -10.28 20.69 -0.33
CA TRP A 196 -11.70 20.69 0.00
C TRP A 196 -12.27 22.11 -0.19
N ASP A 197 -13.25 22.23 -1.06
CA ASP A 197 -14.15 23.37 -1.12
C ASP A 197 -15.36 23.07 -0.23
N LEU A 198 -15.30 23.54 1.02
CA LEU A 198 -16.25 23.15 2.06
C LEU A 198 -17.64 23.76 1.87
N LYS A 199 -17.75 24.93 1.24
CA LYS A 199 -19.03 25.60 0.99
C LYS A 199 -18.91 26.39 -0.32
N PRO A 200 -19.21 25.79 -1.47
CA PRO A 200 -19.02 26.45 -2.77
C PRO A 200 -19.82 27.74 -2.96
N ASP A 201 -20.92 27.90 -2.21
CA ASP A 201 -21.79 29.08 -2.18
C ASP A 201 -21.47 30.02 -1.01
N TYR A 202 -20.28 29.93 -0.42
CA TYR A 202 -19.86 30.73 0.74
C TYR A 202 -20.05 32.23 0.50
N ARG A 203 -20.69 32.91 1.47
CA ARG A 203 -20.80 34.37 1.51
C ARG A 203 -19.88 34.94 2.60
N ARG A 204 -19.22 36.05 2.29
CA ARG A 204 -18.29 36.72 3.23
C ARG A 204 -18.97 36.97 4.59
N GLY A 205 -18.36 36.47 5.65
CA GLY A 205 -18.86 36.61 7.02
C GLY A 205 -19.67 35.41 7.52
N GLU A 206 -19.97 34.42 6.67
CA GLU A 206 -20.55 33.16 7.12
C GLU A 206 -19.54 32.36 7.94
N ILE A 207 -20.06 31.63 8.93
CA ILE A 207 -19.29 30.69 9.75
C ILE A 207 -19.59 29.30 9.22
N ILE A 208 -18.57 28.61 8.72
CA ILE A 208 -18.68 27.20 8.33
C ILE A 208 -18.62 26.36 9.62
N ARG A 209 -19.69 25.60 9.89
CA ARG A 209 -19.75 24.65 11.00
C ARG A 209 -19.74 23.24 10.44
N LEU A 210 -18.66 22.52 10.74
CA LEU A 210 -18.50 21.12 10.40
C LEU A 210 -18.88 20.20 11.52
#